data_AF-A0A963L6P9-F1
#
_entry.id   AF-A0A963L6P9-F1
#
_cell.length_a   1.000
_cell.length_b   1.000
_cell.length_c   1.000
_cell.angle_alpha   90.00
_cell.angle_beta   90.00
_cell.angle_gamma   90.00
#
_symmetry.space_group_name_H-M   'P 1'
#
loop_
_entity.id
_entity.type
_entity.pdbx_description
1 polymer ?
#
loop_
_entity_poly.entity_id
_entity_poly.type
_entity_poly.pdbx_seq_one_letter_code
_entity_poly.pdbx_strand_id
1 'polypeptide(L)'
;MAAKDVVFGGEARARMVEGVNVLANAVKVTLGPKGRNVVLERSYGAPTVTKDGVSVAKEVELKDKLQNMGAQMVKEVASKTSDIAGDGTTTATVLAQAIVREGMKYVAAGMNPMDLKRGIDKAVLSLVEQLKKQSKPTT
;
A
#
# COMPACT_ATOMS: atom_id res chain seq x y z
N MET A 1 5.26 32.22 0.48
CA MET A 1 4.93 30.77 0.36
C MET A 1 4.69 30.46 -1.10
N ALA A 2 5.15 29.31 -1.60
CA ALA A 2 4.82 28.89 -2.97
C ALA A 2 3.31 28.63 -3.10
N ALA A 3 2.74 28.94 -4.27
CA ALA A 3 1.35 28.67 -4.59
C ALA A 3 1.03 27.17 -4.47
N LYS A 4 -0.22 26.86 -4.11
CA LYS A 4 -0.70 25.48 -3.91
C LYS A 4 -1.64 25.10 -5.04
N ASP A 5 -1.42 23.91 -5.59
CA ASP A 5 -2.34 23.30 -6.54
C ASP A 5 -3.42 22.53 -5.77
N VAL A 6 -4.68 22.69 -6.17
CA VAL A 6 -5.82 22.08 -5.49
C VAL A 6 -6.66 21.31 -6.51
N VAL A 7 -6.77 19.99 -6.30
CA VAL A 7 -7.49 19.08 -7.19
C VAL A 7 -8.58 18.37 -6.40
N PHE A 8 -9.76 18.21 -6.99
CA PHE A 8 -10.95 17.68 -6.32
C PHE A 8 -11.51 16.44 -7.02
N GLY A 9 -12.39 15.74 -6.29
CA GLY A 9 -13.27 14.72 -6.87
C GLY A 9 -12.54 13.49 -7.42
N GLY A 10 -13.03 13.00 -8.57
CA GLY A 10 -12.56 11.76 -9.19
C GLY A 10 -11.12 11.83 -9.68
N GLU A 11 -10.68 12.97 -10.21
CA GLU A 11 -9.33 13.15 -10.74
C GLU A 11 -8.26 13.01 -9.66
N ALA A 12 -8.46 13.66 -8.50
CA ALA A 12 -7.55 13.54 -7.37
C ALA A 12 -7.43 12.08 -6.91
N ARG A 13 -8.56 11.36 -6.82
CA ARG A 13 -8.58 9.95 -6.43
C ARG A 13 -7.88 9.05 -7.45
N ALA A 14 -8.12 9.25 -8.74
CA ALA A 14 -7.47 8.48 -9.79
C ALA A 14 -5.94 8.61 -9.75
N ARG A 15 -5.43 9.83 -9.59
CA ARG A 15 -3.98 10.06 -9.45
C ARG A 15 -3.41 9.44 -8.17
N MET A 16 -4.10 9.53 -7.04
CA MET A 16 -3.65 8.85 -5.81
C MET A 16 -3.61 7.33 -5.97
N VAL A 17 -4.63 6.73 -6.61
CA VAL A 17 -4.70 5.29 -6.87
C VAL A 17 -3.55 4.84 -7.77
N GLU A 18 -3.17 5.65 -8.75
CA GLU A 18 -2.03 5.34 -9.62
C GLU A 18 -0.73 5.29 -8.80
N GLY A 19 -0.53 6.23 -7.89
CA GLY A 19 0.61 6.19 -6.97
C GLY A 19 0.65 4.95 -6.07
N VAL A 20 -0.51 4.57 -5.51
CA VAL A 20 -0.65 3.32 -4.75
C VAL A 20 -0.31 2.10 -5.60
N ASN A 21 -0.76 2.08 -6.86
CA ASN A 21 -0.49 0.98 -7.78
C ASN A 21 0.99 0.86 -8.11
N VAL A 22 1.70 1.97 -8.35
CA VAL A 22 3.14 1.94 -8.63
C VAL A 22 3.90 1.34 -7.45
N LEU A 23 3.64 1.82 -6.23
CA LEU A 23 4.25 1.25 -5.02
C LEU A 23 3.93 -0.24 -4.87
N ALA A 24 2.65 -0.60 -4.90
CA ALA A 24 2.23 -1.97 -4.65
C ALA A 24 2.71 -2.94 -5.73
N ASN A 25 2.75 -2.53 -6.99
CA ASN A 25 3.25 -3.34 -8.09
C ASN A 25 4.76 -3.59 -7.98
N ALA A 26 5.53 -2.60 -7.49
CA ALA A 26 6.96 -2.75 -7.25
C ALA A 26 7.25 -3.68 -6.06
N VAL A 27 6.46 -3.58 -4.99
CA VAL A 27 6.71 -4.35 -3.75
C VAL A 27 6.14 -5.78 -3.85
N LYS A 28 4.99 -5.99 -4.49
CA LYS A 28 4.32 -7.31 -4.48
C LYS A 28 5.10 -8.43 -5.18
N VAL A 29 6.00 -8.10 -6.10
CA VAL A 29 6.81 -9.12 -6.81
C VAL A 29 7.81 -9.82 -5.89
N THR A 30 8.11 -9.21 -4.73
CA THR A 30 9.01 -9.77 -3.73
C THR A 30 8.30 -10.64 -2.68
N LEU A 31 6.97 -10.72 -2.72
CA LEU A 31 6.19 -11.44 -1.72
C LEU A 31 6.42 -12.97 -1.75
N GLY A 32 6.64 -13.54 -0.57
CA GLY A 32 6.68 -14.99 -0.35
C GLY A 32 8.01 -15.67 -0.74
N PRO A 33 8.12 -17.00 -0.55
CA PRO A 33 9.37 -17.73 -0.74
C PRO A 33 9.85 -17.76 -2.20
N LYS A 34 8.94 -17.49 -3.15
CA LYS A 34 9.25 -17.39 -4.60
C LYS A 34 9.31 -15.93 -5.08
N GLY A 35 9.53 -14.98 -4.17
CA GLY A 35 9.74 -13.58 -4.49
C GLY A 35 10.84 -13.40 -5.55
N ARG A 36 10.57 -12.53 -6.53
CA ARG A 36 11.49 -12.17 -7.60
C ARG A 36 12.40 -11.03 -7.16
N ASN A 37 13.55 -10.93 -7.82
CA ASN A 37 14.49 -9.85 -7.60
C ASN A 37 13.94 -8.53 -8.15
N VAL A 38 14.15 -7.46 -7.40
CA VAL A 38 13.99 -6.08 -7.84
C VAL A 38 15.38 -5.45 -7.89
N VAL A 39 15.65 -4.72 -8.97
CA VAL A 39 16.92 -4.03 -9.19
C VAL A 39 16.70 -2.56 -8.87
N LEU A 40 17.52 -2.02 -7.97
CA LEU A 40 17.49 -0.64 -7.52
C LEU A 40 18.76 0.06 -8.02
N GLU A 41 18.59 1.18 -8.69
CA GLU A 41 19.69 2.03 -9.15
C GLU A 41 20.44 2.62 -7.95
N ARG A 42 21.75 2.83 -8.11
CA ARG A 42 22.57 3.62 -7.18
C ARG A 42 23.25 4.74 -7.96
N SER A 43 23.40 5.90 -7.33
CA SER A 43 24.10 7.05 -7.93
C SER A 43 25.58 6.78 -8.23
N TYR A 44 26.18 5.75 -7.63
CA TYR A 44 27.55 5.31 -7.90
C TYR A 44 27.68 3.79 -7.69
N GLY A 45 28.50 3.15 -8.53
CA GLY A 45 28.80 1.72 -8.45
C GLY A 45 27.72 0.82 -9.05
N ALA A 46 27.68 -0.45 -8.63
CA ALA A 46 26.75 -1.44 -9.13
C ALA A 46 25.33 -1.29 -8.52
N PRO A 47 24.27 -1.67 -9.25
CA PRO A 47 22.91 -1.62 -8.73
C PRO A 47 22.68 -2.62 -7.58
N THR A 48 21.72 -2.32 -6.71
CA THR A 48 21.33 -3.25 -5.63
C THR A 48 20.29 -4.22 -6.15
N VAL A 49 20.54 -5.51 -6.00
CA VAL A 49 19.54 -6.55 -6.29
C VAL A 49 18.98 -7.03 -4.96
N THR A 50 17.67 -6.86 -4.75
CA THR A 50 17.01 -7.23 -3.50
C THR A 50 15.71 -7.99 -3.73
N LYS A 51 15.36 -8.83 -2.75
CA LYS A 51 14.03 -9.44 -2.61
C LYS A 51 13.29 -8.92 -1.37
N ASP A 52 13.84 -7.90 -0.71
CA ASP A 52 13.19 -7.30 0.44
C ASP A 52 12.21 -6.22 0.00
N GLY A 53 10.92 -6.45 0.25
CA GLY A 53 9.86 -5.49 -0.06
C GLY A 53 9.97 -4.19 0.73
N VAL A 54 10.56 -4.20 1.93
CA VAL A 54 10.76 -2.98 2.73
C VAL A 54 11.79 -2.08 2.06
N SER A 55 12.92 -2.65 1.64
CA SER A 55 13.94 -1.93 0.86
C SER A 55 13.38 -1.37 -0.45
N VAL A 56 12.59 -2.17 -1.19
CA VAL A 56 11.95 -1.69 -2.42
C VAL A 56 10.99 -0.53 -2.15
N ALA A 57 10.14 -0.63 -1.13
CA ALA A 57 9.17 0.41 -0.80
C ALA A 57 9.85 1.75 -0.44
N LYS A 58 11.01 1.71 0.23
CA LYS A 58 11.75 2.92 0.63
C LYS A 58 12.20 3.75 -0.58
N GLU A 59 12.63 3.10 -1.65
CA GLU A 59 13.11 3.74 -2.88
C GLU A 59 11.97 4.27 -3.79
N VAL A 60 10.70 3.97 -3.48
CA VAL A 60 9.58 4.48 -4.27
C VAL A 60 9.29 5.94 -3.90
N GLU A 61 9.65 6.83 -4.82
CA GLU A 61 9.29 8.24 -4.84
C GLU A 61 8.85 8.64 -6.25
N LEU A 62 7.69 9.29 -6.35
CA LEU A 62 7.07 9.62 -7.64
C LEU A 62 7.20 11.11 -7.95
N LYS A 63 7.43 11.43 -9.24
CA LYS A 63 7.57 12.80 -9.72
C LYS A 63 6.28 13.61 -9.60
N ASP A 64 5.13 13.00 -9.90
CA ASP A 64 3.82 13.63 -9.71
C ASP A 64 3.47 13.66 -8.22
N LYS A 65 3.17 14.84 -7.70
CA LYS A 65 2.93 15.05 -6.26
C LYS A 65 1.71 14.30 -5.74
N LEU A 66 0.63 14.21 -6.53
CA LEU A 66 -0.61 13.54 -6.12
C LEU A 66 -0.45 12.01 -6.11
N GLN A 67 0.25 11.47 -7.12
CA GLN A 67 0.66 10.07 -7.12
C GLN A 67 1.59 9.79 -5.95
N ASN A 68 2.61 10.63 -5.73
CA ASN A 68 3.56 10.44 -4.63
C ASN A 68 2.86 10.43 -3.28
N MET A 69 1.90 11.34 -3.04
CA MET A 69 1.07 11.32 -1.83
C MET A 69 0.36 9.97 -1.63
N GLY A 70 -0.23 9.41 -2.69
CA GLY A 70 -0.85 8.08 -2.64
C GLY A 70 0.13 6.99 -2.23
N ALA A 71 1.31 6.97 -2.85
CA ALA A 71 2.38 6.04 -2.53
C ALA A 71 2.88 6.21 -1.07
N GLN A 72 3.17 7.44 -0.65
CA GLN A 72 3.69 7.73 0.69
C GLN A 72 2.69 7.33 1.79
N MET A 73 1.38 7.56 1.60
CA MET A 73 0.35 7.15 2.56
C MET A 73 0.38 5.64 2.82
N VAL A 74 0.41 4.83 1.75
CA VAL A 74 0.43 3.37 1.89
C VAL A 74 1.78 2.90 2.45
N LYS A 75 2.89 3.51 2.03
CA LYS A 75 4.22 3.20 2.55
C LYS A 75 4.31 3.41 4.06
N GLU A 76 3.82 4.53 4.57
CA GLU A 76 3.88 4.86 6.00
C GLU A 76 3.00 3.93 6.85
N VAL A 77 1.80 3.59 6.38
CA VAL A 77 0.92 2.67 7.11
C VAL A 77 1.47 1.24 7.06
N ALA A 78 2.02 0.82 5.92
CA ALA A 78 2.62 -0.50 5.79
C ALA A 78 3.87 -0.66 6.67
N SER A 79 4.73 0.36 6.79
CA SER A 79 5.93 0.29 7.62
C SER A 79 5.63 0.08 9.11
N LYS A 80 4.56 0.72 9.63
CA LYS A 80 4.11 0.54 11.02
C LYS A 80 3.75 -0.91 11.34
N THR A 81 3.33 -1.70 10.35
CA THR A 81 3.10 -3.15 10.52
C THR A 81 4.41 -3.85 10.90
N SER A 82 5.49 -3.56 10.18
CA SER A 82 6.82 -4.13 10.46
C SER A 82 7.36 -3.68 11.80
N ASP A 83 7.17 -2.41 12.16
CA ASP A 83 7.73 -1.85 13.39
C ASP A 83 7.16 -2.52 14.66
N ILE A 84 5.89 -2.95 14.60
CA ILE A 84 5.21 -3.57 15.73
C ILE A 84 5.29 -5.11 15.66
N ALA A 85 5.08 -5.70 14.48
CA ALA A 85 4.97 -7.15 14.31
C ALA A 85 6.26 -7.83 13.81
N GLY A 86 7.26 -7.06 13.38
CA GLY A 86 8.53 -7.57 12.84
C GLY A 86 8.50 -7.98 11.36
N ASP A 87 7.32 -8.17 10.77
CA ASP A 87 7.09 -8.53 9.37
C ASP A 87 5.69 -8.03 8.91
N GLY A 88 5.39 -8.13 7.62
CA GLY A 88 4.05 -7.92 7.07
C GLY A 88 3.88 -6.70 6.18
N THR A 89 4.93 -5.90 5.97
CA THR A 89 4.90 -4.68 5.13
C THR A 89 4.38 -4.95 3.72
N THR A 90 4.90 -5.99 3.07
CA THR A 90 4.47 -6.36 1.71
C THR A 90 3.02 -6.82 1.69
N THR A 91 2.60 -7.64 2.66
CA THR A 91 1.22 -8.11 2.79
C THR A 91 0.25 -6.96 3.00
N ALA A 92 0.58 -6.02 3.90
CA ALA A 92 -0.22 -4.83 4.15
C ALA A 92 -0.37 -3.97 2.88
N THR A 93 0.71 -3.79 2.12
CA THR A 93 0.70 -3.03 0.86
C THR A 93 -0.19 -3.69 -0.20
N VAL A 94 -0.12 -5.02 -0.34
CA VAL A 94 -0.95 -5.77 -1.29
C VAL A 94 -2.44 -5.71 -0.92
N LEU A 95 -2.76 -5.85 0.37
CA LEU A 95 -4.13 -5.72 0.85
C LEU A 95 -4.67 -4.30 0.64
N ALA A 96 -3.87 -3.28 0.95
CA ALA A 96 -4.24 -1.88 0.74
C ALA A 96 -4.55 -1.59 -0.74
N GLN A 97 -3.72 -2.08 -1.67
CA GLN A 97 -3.95 -1.94 -3.11
C GLN A 97 -5.30 -2.54 -3.51
N ALA A 98 -5.60 -3.76 -3.06
CA ALA A 98 -6.84 -4.45 -3.41
C ALA A 98 -8.08 -3.71 -2.87
N ILE A 99 -8.06 -3.31 -1.60
CA ILE A 99 -9.18 -2.60 -0.96
C ILE A 99 -9.41 -1.25 -1.62
N VAL A 100 -8.35 -0.47 -1.87
CA VAL A 100 -8.45 0.85 -2.51
C VAL A 100 -8.99 0.72 -3.93
N ARG A 101 -8.48 -0.24 -4.72
CA ARG A 101 -8.91 -0.43 -6.11
C ARG A 101 -10.40 -0.77 -6.20
N GLU A 102 -10.87 -1.74 -5.43
CA GLU A 102 -12.28 -2.12 -5.46
C GLU A 102 -13.17 -1.04 -4.84
N GLY A 103 -12.74 -0.42 -3.72
CA GLY A 103 -13.47 0.68 -3.10
C GLY A 103 -13.68 1.86 -4.05
N MET A 104 -12.65 2.24 -4.80
CA MET A 104 -12.74 3.35 -5.77
C MET A 104 -13.65 3.04 -6.94
N LYS A 105 -13.71 1.77 -7.39
CA LYS A 105 -14.66 1.32 -8.41
C LYS A 105 -16.11 1.51 -7.95
N TYR A 106 -16.43 1.14 -6.71
CA TYR A 106 -17.77 1.31 -6.14
C TYR A 106 -18.13 2.78 -5.91
N VAL A 107 -17.17 3.60 -5.45
CA VAL A 107 -17.37 5.05 -5.33
C VAL A 107 -17.65 5.69 -6.70
N ALA A 108 -16.93 5.28 -7.75
CA ALA A 108 -17.19 5.75 -9.11
C ALA A 108 -18.56 5.32 -9.63
N ALA A 109 -19.08 4.17 -9.17
CA ALA A 109 -20.44 3.70 -9.46
C ALA A 109 -21.54 4.43 -8.65
N GLY A 110 -21.19 5.44 -7.85
CA GLY A 110 -22.14 6.25 -7.09
C GLY A 110 -22.46 5.72 -5.69
N MET A 111 -21.76 4.68 -5.21
CA MET A 111 -21.93 4.20 -3.84
C MET A 111 -21.35 5.20 -2.82
N ASN A 112 -21.98 5.30 -1.66
CA ASN A 112 -21.53 6.17 -0.58
C ASN A 112 -20.18 5.69 0.00
N PRO A 113 -19.09 6.50 -0.09
CA PRO A 113 -17.79 6.12 0.46
C PRO A 113 -17.80 5.85 1.97
N MET A 114 -18.68 6.54 2.71
CA MET A 114 -18.78 6.35 4.17
C MET A 114 -19.38 5.00 4.53
N ASP A 115 -20.35 4.51 3.75
CA ASP A 115 -20.96 3.20 3.99
C ASP A 115 -20.03 2.07 3.55
N LEU A 116 -19.29 2.25 2.45
CA LEU A 116 -18.21 1.34 2.06
C LEU A 116 -17.16 1.22 3.17
N LYS A 117 -16.70 2.35 3.72
CA LYS A 117 -15.75 2.35 4.84
C LYS A 117 -16.32 1.62 6.05
N ARG A 118 -17.55 1.91 6.47
CA ARG A 118 -18.20 1.23 7.61
C ARG A 118 -18.30 -0.29 7.38
N GLY A 119 -18.60 -0.71 6.16
CA GLY A 119 -18.64 -2.13 5.78
C GLY A 119 -17.27 -2.79 5.91
N ILE A 120 -16.22 -2.14 5.37
CA ILE A 120 -14.84 -2.62 5.48
C ILE A 120 -14.42 -2.73 6.95
N ASP A 121 -14.67 -1.69 7.76
CA ASP A 121 -14.31 -1.67 9.18
C ASP A 121 -14.98 -2.83 9.95
N LYS A 122 -16.27 -3.09 9.71
CA LYS A 122 -17.00 -4.21 10.31
C LYS A 122 -16.42 -5.56 9.91
N ALA A 123 -16.10 -5.74 8.62
CA ALA A 123 -15.50 -6.98 8.12
C ALA A 123 -14.12 -7.23 8.72
N VAL A 124 -13.28 -6.19 8.79
CA VAL A 124 -11.93 -6.28 9.39
C VAL A 124 -12.01 -6.68 10.86
N LEU A 125 -12.91 -6.08 11.64
CA LEU A 125 -13.08 -6.44 13.06
C LEU A 125 -13.45 -7.92 13.24
N SER A 126 -14.41 -8.42 12.46
CA SER A 126 -14.82 -9.82 12.51
C SER A 126 -13.69 -10.78 12.09
N LEU A 127 -12.95 -10.44 11.03
CA LEU A 127 -11.83 -11.23 10.55
C LEU A 127 -10.69 -11.29 11.58
N VAL A 128 -10.37 -10.17 12.22
CA VAL A 128 -9.33 -10.11 13.27
C VAL A 128 -9.73 -10.96 14.48
N GLU A 129 -11.01 -10.92 14.89
CA GLU A 129 -11.51 -11.78 15.97
C GLU A 129 -11.39 -13.26 15.60
N GLN A 130 -11.75 -13.62 14.38
CA GLN A 130 -11.69 -15.00 13.90
C GLN A 130 -10.24 -15.49 13.73
N LEU A 131 -9.31 -14.62 13.32
CA LEU A 131 -7.87 -14.90 13.28
C LEU A 131 -7.31 -15.20 14.66
N LYS A 132 -7.70 -14.42 15.67
CA LYS A 132 -7.30 -14.67 17.07
C LYS A 132 -7.80 -16.03 17.57
N LYS A 133 -9.03 -16.42 17.23
CA LYS A 133 -9.60 -17.73 17.59
C LYS A 133 -8.86 -18.90 16.95
N GLN A 134 -8.32 -18.71 15.74
CA GLN A 134 -7.54 -19.73 15.03
C GLN A 134 -6.07 -19.78 15.45
N SER A 135 -5.58 -18.71 16.08
CA SER A 135 -4.20 -18.62 16.56
C SER A 135 -3.91 -19.71 17.59
N LYS A 136 -2.79 -20.39 17.42
CA LYS A 136 -2.30 -21.38 18.39
C LYS A 136 -1.20 -20.74 19.24
N PRO A 137 -1.26 -20.83 20.58
CA PRO A 137 -0.16 -20.40 21.42
C PRO A 137 1.14 -21.10 21.02
N THR A 138 2.21 -20.33 20.91
CA THR A 138 3.57 -20.82 20.71
C THR A 138 4.36 -20.67 22.00
N THR A 139 5.23 -21.64 22.26
CA THR A 139 6.09 -21.69 23.45
C THR A 139 7.16 -20.63 23.44
#